data_AF-A0A941NMS1-F1
#
_entry.id   AF-A0A941NMS1-F1
#
_cell.length_a   1.000
_cell.length_b   1.000
_cell.length_c   1.000
_cell.angle_alpha   90.00
_cell.angle_beta   90.00
_cell.angle_gamma   90.00
#
_symmetry.space_group_name_H-M   'P 1'
#
loop_
_entity.id
_entity.type
_entity.pdbx_description
1 polymer ?
#
loop_
_entity_poly.entity_id
_entity_poly.type
_entity_poly.pdbx_seq_one_letter_code
_entity_poly.pdbx_strand_id
1 'polypeptide(L)'
;QVVEGVVKNITDYGAFVDLGGVDGLLHVTDIAWRRVSHPTEVLTVGQTVTVQIIKINHDTQRISLGMKQLQTDPWEGVSVKYPVGAKFTGKVTNVTDYGAFVELEPGVEGLVHVSEMSWVKKNLAPSKLVTPGTEVDVQVLEVDSNKRRISLGLKQTQENPWSGFTSRHPIDSEIEGEVKSITEFGLFIGLDQDIDGMVHLSDLSWTEPGEEAIKAYEKGQMVKAKVLDIDVEKERVSLGIKQLGSDPIEKAGAGGGALRKNQVVTATVTEVNDGGIEVSLADGVKSFIRRADLARDRNDQRPERFGKGDKVDALVTSIDKASRKVSLSIKAREISEEKEAVAQFGSSDSGASLGDILGAALKKKTK
;
A
#
# COMPACT_ATOMS: atom_id res chain seq x y z
N GLN A 1 5.80 -38.39 49.54
CA GLN A 1 7.02 -38.60 50.35
C GLN A 1 8.21 -38.63 49.40
N VAL A 2 9.31 -37.95 49.74
CA VAL A 2 10.55 -37.91 48.95
C VAL A 2 11.47 -39.02 49.46
N VAL A 3 11.98 -39.84 48.55
CA VAL A 3 12.81 -41.01 48.87
C VAL A 3 13.95 -41.08 47.84
N GLU A 4 15.12 -41.53 48.28
CA GLU A 4 16.24 -41.83 47.36
C GLU A 4 16.15 -43.27 46.88
N GLY A 5 16.44 -43.48 45.59
CA GLY A 5 16.49 -44.81 45.02
C GLY A 5 17.54 -44.94 43.93
N VAL A 6 17.87 -46.19 43.60
CA VAL A 6 18.88 -46.52 42.59
C VAL A 6 18.20 -47.01 41.32
N VAL A 7 18.54 -46.41 40.18
CA VAL A 7 18.01 -46.85 38.88
C VAL A 7 18.55 -48.24 38.56
N LYS A 8 17.67 -49.25 38.54
CA LYS A 8 18.03 -50.65 38.29
C LYS A 8 17.96 -51.01 36.82
N ASN A 9 16.94 -50.49 36.12
CA ASN A 9 16.75 -50.74 34.69
C ASN A 9 16.01 -49.58 34.04
N ILE A 10 16.28 -49.36 32.75
CA ILE A 10 15.63 -48.32 31.94
C ILE A 10 14.97 -49.01 30.75
N THR A 11 13.70 -48.69 30.52
CA THR A 11 12.91 -49.16 29.37
C THR A 11 12.37 -47.96 28.60
N ASP A 12 11.84 -48.18 27.40
CA ASP A 12 11.35 -47.08 26.54
C ASP A 12 10.19 -46.28 27.14
N TYR A 13 9.43 -46.87 28.07
CA TYR A 13 8.29 -46.23 28.74
C TYR A 13 8.64 -45.63 30.11
N GLY A 14 9.84 -45.88 30.66
CA GLY A 14 10.21 -45.39 31.99
C GLY A 14 11.46 -46.03 32.58
N ALA A 15 11.78 -45.69 33.83
CA ALA A 15 12.90 -46.24 34.58
C ALA A 15 12.40 -46.95 35.85
N PHE A 16 12.97 -48.11 36.14
CA PHE A 16 12.75 -48.84 37.40
C PHE A 16 13.78 -48.40 38.42
N VAL A 17 13.30 -47.91 39.56
CA VAL A 17 14.11 -47.38 40.66
C VAL A 17 13.86 -48.23 41.89
N ASP A 18 14.91 -48.81 42.45
CA ASP A 18 14.85 -49.55 43.70
C ASP A 18 14.96 -48.58 44.89
N LEU A 19 13.99 -48.64 45.79
CA LEU A 19 13.91 -47.80 46.99
C LEU A 19 14.36 -48.53 48.26
N GLY A 20 15.11 -49.63 48.12
CA GLY A 20 15.60 -50.42 49.24
C GLY A 20 14.62 -51.49 49.71
N GLY A 21 14.02 -52.23 48.76
CA GLY A 21 13.16 -53.38 49.04
C GLY A 21 11.81 -53.39 48.30
N VAL A 22 11.47 -52.29 47.62
CA VAL A 22 10.31 -52.20 46.73
C VAL A 22 10.73 -51.48 45.45
N ASP A 23 10.36 -52.05 44.31
CA ASP A 23 10.64 -51.46 43.00
C ASP A 23 9.58 -50.40 42.66
N GLY A 24 10.03 -49.20 42.34
CA GLY A 24 9.20 -48.12 41.84
C GLY A 24 9.39 -47.90 40.34
N LEU A 25 8.31 -47.57 39.64
CA LEU A 25 8.31 -47.21 38.23
C LEU A 25 8.23 -45.68 38.10
N LEU A 26 9.25 -45.11 37.47
CA LEU A 26 9.30 -43.71 37.07
C LEU A 26 8.91 -43.62 35.58
N HIS A 27 7.74 -43.03 35.30
CA HIS A 27 7.25 -42.92 33.92
C HIS A 27 8.00 -41.82 33.17
N VAL A 28 8.18 -41.95 31.85
CA VAL A 28 8.93 -40.97 31.03
C VAL A 28 8.37 -39.54 31.14
N THR A 29 7.06 -39.39 31.37
CA THR A 29 6.39 -38.09 31.56
C THR A 29 6.64 -37.43 32.92
N ASP A 30 7.11 -38.21 33.90
CA ASP A 30 7.34 -37.77 35.27
C ASP A 30 8.84 -37.61 35.60
N ILE A 31 9.73 -37.86 34.63
CA ILE A 31 11.18 -37.65 34.73
C ILE A 31 11.52 -36.14 34.69
N ALA A 32 10.93 -35.39 33.76
CA ALA A 32 11.20 -33.96 33.62
C ALA A 32 9.98 -33.23 33.04
N TRP A 33 9.93 -31.91 33.24
CA TRP A 33 8.94 -31.03 32.60
C TRP A 33 9.13 -30.93 31.07
N ARG A 34 10.33 -31.23 30.56
CA ARG A 34 10.64 -31.31 29.13
C ARG A 34 10.18 -32.63 28.52
N ARG A 35 9.88 -32.64 27.23
CA ARG A 35 9.62 -33.87 26.48
C ARG A 35 10.93 -34.64 26.30
N VAL A 36 11.07 -35.73 27.03
CA VAL A 36 12.23 -36.63 26.92
C VAL A 36 11.90 -37.71 25.90
N SER A 37 12.66 -37.78 24.80
CA SER A 37 12.48 -38.81 23.79
C SER A 37 12.88 -40.17 24.34
N HIS A 38 14.04 -40.28 25.00
CA HIS A 38 14.54 -41.52 25.60
C HIS A 38 15.01 -41.28 27.04
N PRO A 39 14.52 -42.04 28.04
CA PRO A 39 14.88 -41.85 29.44
C PRO A 39 16.38 -42.09 29.73
N THR A 40 17.07 -42.83 28.86
CA THR A 40 18.52 -43.09 28.92
C THR A 40 19.38 -41.83 28.75
N GLU A 41 18.85 -40.76 28.15
CA GLU A 41 19.57 -39.49 28.03
C GLU A 41 19.63 -38.72 29.36
N VAL A 42 18.74 -39.04 30.30
CA VAL A 42 18.55 -38.28 31.54
C VAL A 42 18.97 -39.09 32.76
N LEU A 43 18.84 -40.42 32.68
CA LEU A 43 19.07 -41.35 33.77
C LEU A 43 20.07 -42.41 33.33
N THR A 44 21.01 -42.75 34.20
CA THR A 44 21.97 -43.83 33.99
C THR A 44 21.63 -45.01 34.90
N VAL A 45 21.77 -46.24 34.39
CA VAL A 45 21.62 -47.45 35.23
C VAL A 45 22.68 -47.43 36.33
N GLY A 46 22.25 -47.61 37.58
CA GLY A 46 23.08 -47.52 38.79
C GLY A 46 23.17 -46.12 39.42
N GLN A 47 22.55 -45.11 38.82
CA GLN A 47 22.53 -43.75 39.39
C GLN A 47 21.59 -43.67 40.58
N THR A 48 22.03 -43.01 41.66
CA THR A 48 21.17 -42.61 42.78
C THR A 48 20.37 -41.38 42.39
N VAL A 49 19.05 -41.47 42.57
CA VAL A 49 18.12 -40.42 42.20
C VAL A 49 17.09 -40.18 43.29
N THR A 50 16.75 -38.92 43.51
CA THR A 50 15.74 -38.50 44.48
C THR A 50 14.39 -38.43 43.77
N VAL A 51 13.40 -39.14 44.29
CA VAL A 51 12.09 -39.31 43.66
C VAL A 51 10.97 -39.12 44.68
N GLN A 52 9.83 -38.62 44.23
CA GLN A 52 8.64 -38.48 45.05
C GLN A 52 7.62 -39.57 44.70
N ILE A 53 7.05 -40.19 45.73
CA ILE A 53 5.98 -41.17 45.57
C ILE A 53 4.68 -40.45 45.17
N ILE A 54 4.17 -40.76 43.97
CA ILE A 54 2.90 -40.22 43.44
C ILE A 54 1.75 -41.13 43.84
N LYS A 55 1.86 -42.42 43.52
CA LYS A 55 0.78 -43.39 43.69
C LYS A 55 1.36 -44.73 44.16
N ILE A 56 0.69 -45.35 45.11
CA ILE A 56 1.03 -46.68 45.61
C ILE A 56 -0.12 -47.62 45.24
N ASN A 57 0.20 -48.74 44.59
CA ASN A 57 -0.75 -49.80 44.34
C ASN A 57 -0.45 -50.97 45.29
N HIS A 58 -1.30 -51.14 46.30
CA HIS A 58 -1.13 -52.16 47.34
C HIS A 58 -1.31 -53.59 46.82
N ASP A 59 -2.07 -53.81 45.75
CA ASP A 59 -2.35 -55.15 45.21
C ASP A 59 -1.16 -55.70 44.42
N THR A 60 -0.40 -54.83 43.76
CA THR A 60 0.74 -55.22 42.92
C THR A 60 2.10 -54.90 43.55
N GLN A 61 2.11 -54.30 44.75
CA GLN A 61 3.30 -53.77 45.42
C GLN A 61 4.14 -52.82 44.54
N ARG A 62 3.52 -52.18 43.54
CA ARG A 62 4.18 -51.25 42.63
C ARG A 62 3.95 -49.82 43.08
N ILE A 63 5.02 -49.04 43.05
CA ILE A 63 4.99 -47.62 43.40
C ILE A 63 5.26 -46.80 42.13
N SER A 64 4.40 -45.83 41.83
CA SER A 64 4.66 -44.84 40.78
C SER A 64 5.43 -43.67 41.38
N LEU A 65 6.57 -43.39 40.78
CA LEU A 65 7.51 -42.35 41.19
C LEU A 65 7.47 -41.19 40.22
N GLY A 66 7.78 -39.99 40.71
CA GLY A 66 8.00 -38.81 39.88
C GLY A 66 9.14 -37.97 40.40
N MET A 67 9.98 -37.50 39.48
CA MET A 67 11.00 -36.47 39.74
C MET A 67 10.43 -35.07 39.53
N LYS A 68 9.43 -34.96 38.65
CA LYS A 68 8.78 -33.70 38.27
C LYS A 68 8.22 -32.89 39.45
N GLN A 69 7.74 -33.56 40.49
CA GLN A 69 7.16 -32.90 41.67
C GLN A 69 8.19 -32.20 42.57
N LEU A 70 9.48 -32.54 42.41
CA LEU A 70 10.57 -31.89 43.13
C LEU A 70 11.04 -30.59 42.44
N GLN A 71 10.69 -30.41 41.17
CA GLN A 71 11.01 -29.21 40.40
C GLN A 71 9.81 -28.25 40.42
N THR A 72 10.07 -26.97 40.68
CA THR A 72 9.06 -25.90 40.58
C THR A 72 8.42 -25.94 39.20
N ASP A 73 7.09 -25.82 39.13
CA ASP A 73 6.39 -25.81 37.84
C ASP A 73 6.87 -24.59 37.05
N PRO A 74 7.47 -24.76 35.86
CA PRO A 74 7.95 -23.63 35.08
C PRO A 74 6.83 -22.66 34.69
N TRP A 75 5.56 -23.07 34.79
CA TRP A 75 4.39 -22.22 34.58
C TRP A 75 3.99 -21.36 35.79
N GLU A 76 4.44 -21.71 37.00
CA GLU A 76 4.24 -20.88 38.20
C GLU A 76 5.17 -19.66 38.10
N GLY A 77 4.64 -18.56 37.55
CA GLY A 77 5.37 -17.31 37.34
C GLY A 77 5.61 -16.92 35.88
N VAL A 78 5.10 -17.70 34.91
CA VAL A 78 5.15 -17.36 33.48
C VAL A 78 4.57 -15.97 33.21
N SER A 79 3.48 -15.58 33.86
CA SER A 79 2.89 -14.24 33.69
C SER A 79 3.78 -13.09 34.16
N VAL A 80 4.73 -13.35 35.07
CA VAL A 80 5.69 -12.34 35.55
C VAL A 80 6.94 -12.32 34.68
N LYS A 81 7.40 -13.50 34.25
CA LYS A 81 8.57 -13.65 33.37
C LYS A 81 8.32 -13.18 31.93
N TYR A 82 7.12 -13.43 31.41
CA TYR A 82 6.75 -13.17 30.02
C TYR A 82 5.64 -12.12 29.94
N PRO A 83 5.96 -10.83 30.13
CA PRO A 83 4.99 -9.77 29.91
C PRO A 83 4.61 -9.70 28.43
N VAL A 84 3.35 -9.41 28.16
CA VAL A 84 2.85 -9.18 26.79
C VAL A 84 3.65 -8.04 26.15
N GLY A 85 4.15 -8.27 24.94
CA GLY A 85 4.98 -7.33 24.17
C GLY A 85 6.49 -7.48 24.37
N ALA A 86 6.97 -8.34 25.27
CA ALA A 86 8.40 -8.60 25.39
C ALA A 86 8.93 -9.52 24.27
N LYS A 87 10.15 -9.24 23.81
CA LYS A 87 10.87 -10.02 22.79
C LYS A 87 11.78 -11.04 23.47
N PHE A 88 11.78 -12.27 22.96
CA PHE A 88 12.58 -13.38 23.44
C PHE A 88 13.12 -14.20 22.28
N THR A 89 14.29 -14.81 22.49
CA THR A 89 14.85 -15.82 21.60
C THR A 89 14.33 -17.19 22.00
N GLY A 90 13.76 -17.95 21.07
CA GLY A 90 13.29 -19.31 21.32
C GLY A 90 13.67 -20.28 20.21
N LYS A 91 13.79 -21.56 20.54
CA LYS A 91 14.17 -22.62 19.59
C LYS A 91 12.93 -23.29 19.02
N VAL A 92 12.86 -23.42 17.70
CA VAL A 92 11.71 -24.08 17.06
C VAL A 92 11.80 -25.59 17.31
N THR A 93 10.82 -26.17 17.99
CA THR A 93 10.79 -27.62 18.25
C THR A 93 10.08 -28.36 17.13
N ASN A 94 8.95 -27.83 16.68
CA ASN A 94 8.14 -28.46 15.64
C ASN A 94 7.41 -27.44 14.78
N VAL A 95 7.19 -27.77 13.52
CA VAL A 95 6.47 -26.92 12.56
C VAL A 95 5.29 -27.71 12.01
N THR A 96 4.10 -27.12 12.06
CA THR A 96 2.84 -27.69 11.56
C THR A 96 2.22 -26.75 10.53
N ASP A 97 1.20 -27.21 9.79
CA ASP A 97 0.55 -26.41 8.75
C ASP A 97 -0.16 -25.15 9.28
N TYR A 98 -0.50 -25.12 10.57
CA TYR A 98 -1.20 -24.01 11.23
C TYR A 98 -0.27 -23.14 12.09
N GLY A 99 1.00 -23.52 12.28
CA GLY A 99 1.94 -22.74 13.07
C GLY A 99 3.28 -23.41 13.35
N ALA A 100 4.08 -22.79 14.22
CA ALA A 100 5.33 -23.36 14.70
C ALA A 100 5.34 -23.31 16.23
N PHE A 101 5.83 -24.38 16.83
CA PHE A 101 6.08 -24.49 18.25
C PHE A 101 7.51 -24.02 18.52
N VAL A 102 7.62 -23.03 19.39
CA VAL A 102 8.88 -22.42 19.79
C VAL A 102 9.03 -22.61 21.29
N GLU A 103 10.10 -23.27 21.69
CA GLU A 103 10.50 -23.45 23.08
C GLU A 103 11.28 -22.20 23.52
N LEU A 104 10.76 -21.49 24.52
CA LEU A 104 11.39 -20.30 25.10
C LEU A 104 12.33 -20.69 26.24
N GLU A 105 11.86 -21.59 27.10
CA GLU A 105 12.58 -22.16 28.24
C GLU A 105 12.21 -23.65 28.35
N PRO A 106 13.05 -24.48 28.99
CA PRO A 106 12.78 -25.90 29.17
C PRO A 106 11.41 -26.16 29.83
N GLY A 107 10.45 -26.67 29.05
CA GLY A 107 9.07 -26.96 29.51
C GLY A 107 8.05 -25.83 29.32
N VAL A 108 8.44 -24.71 28.70
CA VAL A 108 7.53 -23.62 28.28
C VAL A 108 7.57 -23.51 26.76
N GLU A 109 6.48 -23.91 26.13
CA GLU A 109 6.30 -23.85 24.67
C GLU A 109 5.30 -22.76 24.31
N GLY A 110 5.64 -21.99 23.28
CA GLY A 110 4.75 -21.04 22.64
C GLY A 110 4.40 -21.46 21.23
N LEU A 111 3.21 -21.06 20.78
CA LEU A 111 2.72 -21.30 19.43
C LEU A 111 2.77 -19.98 18.65
N VAL A 112 3.46 -20.01 17.52
CA VAL A 112 3.39 -18.95 16.51
C VAL A 112 2.35 -19.36 15.47
N HIS A 113 1.27 -18.60 15.34
CA HIS A 113 0.26 -18.86 14.33
C HIS A 113 0.80 -18.48 12.93
N VAL A 114 0.37 -19.15 11.86
CA VAL A 114 0.79 -18.81 10.48
C VAL A 114 0.54 -17.35 10.11
N SER A 115 -0.50 -16.75 10.65
CA SER A 115 -0.81 -15.33 10.46
C SER A 115 0.21 -14.41 11.12
N GLU A 116 0.97 -14.89 12.11
CA GLU A 116 1.95 -14.13 12.87
C GLU A 116 3.40 -14.45 12.47
N MET A 117 3.59 -15.30 11.44
CA MET A 117 4.91 -15.69 10.93
C MET A 117 5.48 -14.73 9.88
N SER A 118 4.63 -14.13 9.03
CA SER A 118 5.05 -13.25 7.95
C SER A 118 3.99 -12.18 7.67
N TRP A 119 4.45 -10.99 7.30
CA TRP A 119 3.62 -9.87 6.83
C TRP A 119 2.93 -10.16 5.50
N VAL A 120 3.49 -11.08 4.70
CA VAL A 120 2.98 -11.38 3.36
C VAL A 120 1.81 -12.35 3.45
N LYS A 121 0.61 -11.86 3.11
CA LYS A 121 -0.58 -12.71 2.91
C LYS A 121 -0.38 -13.57 1.66
N LYS A 122 -0.06 -14.85 1.86
CA LYS A 122 -0.56 -16.06 1.16
C LYS A 122 0.54 -17.12 0.98
N ASN A 123 0.25 -18.33 1.44
CA ASN A 123 0.76 -19.60 0.90
C ASN A 123 2.28 -19.87 0.95
N LEU A 124 2.99 -19.44 1.99
CA LEU A 124 4.29 -20.03 2.30
C LEU A 124 4.08 -21.13 3.34
N ALA A 125 4.40 -22.37 2.97
CA ALA A 125 4.45 -23.46 3.94
C ALA A 125 5.46 -23.09 5.03
N PRO A 126 5.07 -23.12 6.32
CA PRO A 126 5.93 -22.67 7.41
C PRO A 126 7.24 -23.47 7.49
N SER A 127 7.24 -24.73 7.01
CA SER A 127 8.45 -25.56 6.88
C SER A 127 9.53 -24.99 5.94
N LYS A 128 9.17 -24.06 5.04
CA LYS A 128 10.13 -23.39 4.16
C LYS A 128 10.64 -22.07 4.76
N LEU A 129 9.91 -21.48 5.69
CA LEU A 129 10.27 -20.22 6.37
C LEU A 129 11.14 -20.48 7.60
N VAL A 130 10.83 -21.54 8.36
CA VAL A 130 11.51 -21.84 9.61
C VAL A 130 11.85 -23.32 9.66
N THR A 131 13.14 -23.62 9.87
CA THR A 131 13.61 -24.99 10.06
C THR A 131 13.46 -25.38 11.52
N PRO A 132 12.96 -26.59 11.83
CA PRO A 132 12.98 -27.09 13.21
C PRO A 132 14.42 -27.14 13.72
N GLY A 133 14.64 -26.62 14.92
CA GLY A 133 15.92 -26.53 15.59
C GLY A 133 16.61 -25.16 15.49
N THR A 134 16.11 -24.24 14.66
CA THR A 134 16.66 -22.88 14.56
C THR A 134 16.17 -22.00 15.70
N GLU A 135 17.04 -21.13 16.19
CA GLU A 135 16.68 -20.07 17.14
C GLU A 135 16.06 -18.89 16.39
N VAL A 136 14.92 -18.41 16.89
CA VAL A 136 14.13 -17.33 16.30
C VAL A 136 13.72 -16.31 17.36
N ASP A 137 13.72 -15.04 16.97
CA ASP A 137 13.27 -13.94 17.81
C ASP A 137 11.74 -13.78 17.74
N VAL A 138 11.07 -14.01 18.86
CA VAL A 138 9.61 -14.01 18.98
C VAL A 138 9.16 -12.98 20.01
N GLN A 139 8.02 -12.34 19.76
CA GLN A 139 7.36 -11.48 20.75
C GLN A 139 6.15 -12.18 21.36
N VAL A 140 5.96 -12.03 22.66
CA VAL A 140 4.79 -12.54 23.37
C VAL A 140 3.58 -11.68 23.07
N LEU A 141 2.54 -12.26 22.46
CA LEU A 141 1.27 -11.56 22.17
C LEU A 141 0.25 -11.81 23.26
N GLU A 142 0.15 -13.06 23.72
CA GLU A 142 -0.84 -13.46 24.71
C GLU A 142 -0.28 -14.62 25.54
N VAL A 143 -0.58 -14.61 26.84
CA VAL A 143 -0.19 -15.66 27.78
C VAL A 143 -1.44 -16.17 28.48
N ASP A 144 -1.78 -17.44 28.25
CA ASP A 144 -2.83 -18.16 28.96
C ASP A 144 -2.18 -19.13 29.96
N SER A 145 -2.11 -18.71 31.22
CA SER A 145 -1.57 -19.52 32.32
C SER A 145 -2.46 -20.70 32.70
N ASN A 146 -3.77 -20.63 32.43
CA ASN A 146 -4.71 -21.71 32.77
C ASN A 146 -4.59 -22.87 31.80
N LYS A 147 -4.51 -22.57 30.50
CA LYS A 147 -4.36 -23.59 29.45
C LYS A 147 -2.92 -23.96 29.16
N ARG A 148 -1.96 -23.33 29.83
CA ARG A 148 -0.53 -23.48 29.59
C ARG A 148 -0.18 -23.22 28.12
N ARG A 149 -0.59 -22.08 27.59
CA ARG A 149 -0.34 -21.68 26.19
C ARG A 149 0.18 -20.25 26.12
N ILE A 150 1.21 -20.04 25.30
CA ILE A 150 1.73 -18.71 24.97
C ILE A 150 1.56 -18.52 23.47
N SER A 151 0.88 -17.46 23.06
CA SER A 151 0.80 -17.04 21.67
C SER A 151 1.97 -16.13 21.38
N LEU A 152 2.80 -16.53 20.42
CA LEU A 152 4.00 -15.82 20.00
C LEU A 152 3.80 -15.24 18.59
N GLY A 153 4.47 -14.13 18.30
CA GLY A 153 4.50 -13.52 16.98
C GLY A 153 5.92 -13.26 16.50
N LEU A 154 6.21 -13.64 15.25
CA LEU A 154 7.47 -13.31 14.55
C LEU A 154 7.39 -11.96 13.84
N LYS A 155 6.17 -11.55 13.44
CA LYS A 155 5.90 -10.29 12.74
C LYS A 155 6.49 -9.06 13.43
N GLN A 156 6.36 -9.00 14.76
CA GLN A 156 6.71 -7.82 15.56
C GLN A 156 8.23 -7.64 15.74
N THR A 157 9.01 -8.66 15.37
CA THR A 157 10.47 -8.58 15.32
C THR A 157 10.94 -8.11 13.93
N GLN A 158 10.12 -8.25 12.89
CA GLN A 158 10.40 -7.74 11.55
C GLN A 158 9.87 -6.31 11.43
N GLU A 159 10.66 -5.41 10.84
CA GLU A 159 10.20 -4.06 10.54
C GLU A 159 8.96 -4.12 9.66
N ASN A 160 7.91 -3.38 10.03
CA ASN A 160 6.70 -3.32 9.23
C ASN A 160 7.09 -2.81 7.83
N PRO A 161 6.97 -3.62 6.76
CA PRO A 161 7.42 -3.25 5.42
C PRO A 161 6.73 -1.96 4.94
N TRP A 162 5.52 -1.68 5.44
CA TRP A 162 4.77 -0.46 5.16
C TRP A 162 5.39 0.78 5.80
N SER A 163 5.87 0.69 7.05
CA SER A 163 6.57 1.80 7.71
C SER A 163 7.91 2.12 7.04
N GLY A 164 8.63 1.07 6.62
CA GLY A 164 9.83 1.19 5.82
C GLY A 164 9.55 1.74 4.41
N PHE A 165 8.39 1.40 3.83
CA PHE A 165 7.96 1.89 2.53
C PHE A 165 7.57 3.37 2.59
N THR A 166 6.76 3.81 3.57
CA THR A 166 6.43 5.25 3.75
C THR A 166 7.68 6.10 3.96
N SER A 167 8.69 5.56 4.65
CA SER A 167 9.96 6.26 4.88
C SER A 167 10.84 6.33 3.63
N ARG A 168 10.86 5.27 2.80
CA ARG A 168 11.64 5.20 1.55
C ARG A 168 10.95 5.93 0.39
N HIS A 169 9.63 5.93 0.37
CA HIS A 169 8.78 6.39 -0.70
C HIS A 169 7.67 7.29 -0.13
N PRO A 170 7.93 8.58 0.09
CA PRO A 170 6.89 9.53 0.46
C PRO A 170 5.82 9.65 -0.63
N ILE A 171 4.68 10.23 -0.28
CA ILE A 171 3.63 10.63 -1.24
C ILE A 171 4.29 11.44 -2.36
N ASP A 172 3.83 11.26 -3.59
CA ASP A 172 4.41 11.79 -4.83
C ASP A 172 5.72 11.14 -5.30
N SER A 173 6.19 10.05 -4.69
CA SER A 173 7.33 9.30 -5.23
C SER A 173 6.94 8.46 -6.47
N GLU A 174 7.86 8.39 -7.43
CA GLU A 174 7.74 7.50 -8.59
C GLU A 174 8.23 6.11 -8.21
N ILE A 175 7.44 5.11 -8.58
CA ILE A 175 7.74 3.70 -8.33
C ILE A 175 7.50 2.87 -9.58
N GLU A 176 8.30 1.84 -9.74
CA GLU A 176 8.17 0.83 -10.78
C GLU A 176 7.55 -0.42 -10.17
N GLY A 177 6.58 -1.01 -10.87
CA GLY A 177 5.97 -2.25 -10.42
C GLY A 177 5.34 -3.07 -11.53
N GLU A 178 5.15 -4.34 -11.25
CA GLU A 178 4.62 -5.33 -12.18
C GLU A 178 3.10 -5.41 -12.06
N VAL A 179 2.37 -5.38 -13.17
CA VAL A 179 0.91 -5.58 -13.16
C VAL A 179 0.57 -7.02 -12.76
N LYS A 180 0.17 -7.25 -11.51
CA LYS A 180 -0.25 -8.57 -11.01
C LYS A 180 -1.63 -8.97 -11.50
N SER A 181 -2.59 -8.04 -11.46
CA SER A 181 -3.95 -8.33 -11.89
C SER A 181 -4.66 -7.10 -12.43
N ILE A 182 -5.53 -7.34 -13.40
CA ILE A 182 -6.33 -6.31 -14.05
C ILE A 182 -7.78 -6.63 -13.77
N THR A 183 -8.50 -5.66 -13.21
CA THR A 183 -9.91 -5.78 -12.86
C THR A 183 -10.70 -4.64 -13.49
N GLU A 184 -12.02 -4.76 -13.55
CA GLU A 184 -12.91 -3.76 -14.15
C GLU A 184 -12.85 -2.39 -13.45
N PHE A 185 -12.47 -2.35 -12.17
CA PHE A 185 -12.38 -1.13 -11.38
C PHE A 185 -10.96 -0.53 -11.30
N GLY A 186 -9.93 -1.24 -11.80
CA GLY A 186 -8.55 -0.77 -11.69
C GLY A 186 -7.46 -1.81 -11.97
N LEU A 187 -6.24 -1.31 -12.03
CA LEU A 187 -5.00 -2.06 -12.27
C LEU A 187 -4.30 -2.30 -10.93
N PHE A 188 -3.98 -3.55 -10.60
CA PHE A 188 -3.16 -3.88 -9.43
C PHE A 188 -1.72 -4.05 -9.85
N ILE A 189 -0.86 -3.18 -9.33
CA ILE A 189 0.58 -3.17 -9.56
C ILE A 189 1.24 -3.70 -8.28
N GLY A 190 1.97 -4.80 -8.41
CA GLY A 190 2.87 -5.29 -7.36
C GLY A 190 4.15 -4.45 -7.34
N LEU A 191 4.47 -3.90 -6.19
CA LEU A 191 5.67 -3.12 -5.92
C LEU A 191 6.72 -3.99 -5.22
N ASP A 192 7.89 -3.41 -4.99
CA ASP A 192 8.95 -4.07 -4.23
C ASP A 192 8.49 -4.35 -2.78
N GLN A 193 8.92 -5.50 -2.24
CA GLN A 193 8.57 -6.01 -0.90
C GLN A 193 7.10 -6.40 -0.66
N ASP A 194 6.45 -7.04 -1.66
CA ASP A 194 5.10 -7.63 -1.53
C ASP A 194 3.97 -6.62 -1.24
N ILE A 195 4.22 -5.33 -1.50
CA ILE A 195 3.22 -4.27 -1.40
C ILE A 195 2.43 -4.21 -2.71
N ASP A 196 1.10 -4.22 -2.61
CA ASP A 196 0.22 -4.09 -3.76
C ASP A 196 -0.36 -2.68 -3.82
N GLY A 197 -0.16 -2.01 -4.96
CA GLY A 197 -0.75 -0.72 -5.28
C GLY A 197 -1.92 -0.86 -6.24
N MET A 198 -2.97 -0.07 -6.03
CA MET A 198 -4.16 -0.05 -6.86
C MET A 198 -4.24 1.26 -7.64
N VAL A 199 -4.36 1.17 -8.96
CA VAL A 199 -4.63 2.30 -9.84
C VAL A 199 -6.11 2.29 -10.20
N HIS A 200 -6.84 3.35 -9.85
CA HIS A 200 -8.24 3.47 -10.23
C HIS A 200 -8.38 3.68 -11.75
N LEU A 201 -9.46 3.21 -12.36
CA LEU A 201 -9.76 3.43 -13.78
C LEU A 201 -9.75 4.92 -14.18
N SER A 202 -10.08 5.80 -13.22
CA SER A 202 -10.02 7.25 -13.38
C SER A 202 -8.59 7.79 -13.52
N ASP A 203 -7.57 7.00 -13.21
CA ASP A 203 -6.14 7.33 -13.28
C ASP A 203 -5.34 6.57 -14.33
N LEU A 204 -6.01 5.77 -15.18
CA LEU A 204 -5.37 5.08 -16.31
C LEU A 204 -5.27 5.96 -17.57
N SER A 205 -6.33 6.68 -17.93
CA SER A 205 -6.33 7.50 -19.15
C SER A 205 -7.28 8.69 -19.03
N TRP A 206 -6.95 9.74 -19.76
CA TRP A 206 -7.73 10.96 -19.87
C TRP A 206 -8.65 10.97 -21.09
N THR A 207 -8.55 10.00 -21.99
CA THR A 207 -9.03 10.17 -23.37
C THR A 207 -9.93 9.03 -23.85
N GLU A 208 -9.87 7.85 -23.24
CA GLU A 208 -10.62 6.67 -23.67
C GLU A 208 -11.46 6.07 -22.53
N PRO A 209 -12.60 5.42 -22.84
CA PRO A 209 -13.39 4.68 -21.86
C PRO A 209 -12.57 3.50 -21.30
N GLY A 210 -12.69 3.27 -19.98
CA GLY A 210 -11.80 2.40 -19.18
C GLY A 210 -11.61 0.96 -19.65
N GLU A 211 -12.46 0.44 -20.55
CA GLU A 211 -12.32 -0.90 -21.14
C GLU A 211 -11.21 -1.00 -22.19
N GLU A 212 -10.92 0.06 -22.94
CA GLU A 212 -9.82 0.07 -23.93
C GLU A 212 -8.47 0.30 -23.28
N ALA A 213 -8.43 1.13 -22.22
CA ALA A 213 -7.24 1.36 -21.41
C ALA A 213 -6.78 0.09 -20.68
N ILE A 214 -7.70 -0.79 -20.28
CA ILE A 214 -7.38 -2.11 -19.69
C ILE A 214 -6.68 -3.02 -20.71
N LYS A 215 -7.05 -2.94 -22.00
CA LYS A 215 -6.40 -3.72 -23.07
C LYS A 215 -5.00 -3.23 -23.42
N ALA A 216 -4.66 -1.99 -23.07
CA ALA A 216 -3.33 -1.43 -23.30
C ALA A 216 -2.26 -1.97 -22.33
N TYR A 217 -2.68 -2.61 -21.23
CA TYR A 217 -1.79 -3.19 -20.23
C TYR A 217 -1.94 -4.71 -20.15
N GLU A 218 -0.82 -5.42 -20.13
CA GLU A 218 -0.79 -6.87 -19.96
C GLU A 218 -0.41 -7.26 -18.52
N LYS A 219 -0.92 -8.42 -18.07
CA LYS A 219 -0.47 -9.01 -16.79
C LYS A 219 1.02 -9.32 -16.90
N GLY A 220 1.81 -8.83 -15.95
CA GLY A 220 3.26 -8.98 -15.93
C GLY A 220 4.05 -7.81 -16.54
N GLN A 221 3.36 -6.78 -17.03
CA GLN A 221 4.04 -5.59 -17.56
C GLN A 221 4.60 -4.73 -16.43
N MET A 222 5.84 -4.26 -16.58
CA MET A 222 6.42 -3.24 -15.71
C MET A 222 5.86 -1.87 -16.07
N VAL A 223 5.20 -1.23 -15.11
CA VAL A 223 4.63 0.11 -15.25
C VAL A 223 5.23 1.04 -14.20
N LYS A 224 5.46 2.29 -14.61
CA LYS A 224 5.77 3.37 -13.67
C LYS A 224 4.46 3.95 -13.15
N ALA A 225 4.37 4.17 -11.86
CA ALA A 225 3.26 4.87 -11.24
C ALA A 225 3.75 5.81 -10.15
N LYS A 226 2.98 6.85 -9.85
CA LYS A 226 3.25 7.80 -8.77
C LYS A 226 2.36 7.50 -7.57
N VAL A 227 2.93 7.53 -6.37
CA VAL A 227 2.18 7.29 -5.13
C VAL A 227 1.29 8.49 -4.84
N LEU A 228 -0.02 8.31 -4.90
CA LEU A 228 -1.00 9.36 -4.58
C LEU A 228 -1.35 9.35 -3.09
N ASP A 229 -1.52 8.16 -2.53
CA ASP A 229 -1.94 7.99 -1.14
C ASP A 229 -1.46 6.63 -0.58
N ILE A 230 -1.10 6.60 0.70
CA ILE A 230 -0.67 5.39 1.42
C ILE A 230 -1.55 5.24 2.66
N ASP A 231 -2.41 4.21 2.67
CA ASP A 231 -3.21 3.82 3.82
C ASP A 231 -2.53 2.65 4.54
N VAL A 232 -1.81 2.97 5.63
CA VAL A 232 -1.05 1.99 6.44
C VAL A 232 -1.98 1.06 7.22
N GLU A 233 -3.18 1.53 7.61
CA GLU A 233 -4.13 0.72 8.37
C GLU A 233 -4.79 -0.34 7.50
N LYS A 234 -5.07 0.00 6.23
CA LYS A 234 -5.68 -0.93 5.27
C LYS A 234 -4.68 -1.72 4.44
N GLU A 235 -3.38 -1.50 4.62
CA GLU A 235 -2.33 -2.12 3.81
C GLU A 235 -2.57 -1.87 2.30
N ARG A 236 -2.87 -0.60 1.93
CA ARG A 236 -3.21 -0.21 0.54
C ARG A 236 -2.44 1.02 0.10
N VAL A 237 -1.91 0.98 -1.12
CA VAL A 237 -1.35 2.17 -1.80
C VAL A 237 -2.23 2.52 -2.99
N SER A 238 -2.62 3.78 -3.11
CA SER A 238 -3.27 4.30 -4.31
C SER A 238 -2.20 4.87 -5.23
N LEU A 239 -2.14 4.34 -6.45
CA LEU A 239 -1.14 4.70 -7.46
C LEU A 239 -1.81 5.40 -8.64
N GLY A 240 -1.10 6.35 -9.25
CA GLY A 240 -1.56 7.05 -10.45
C GLY A 240 -0.55 6.90 -11.59
N ILE A 241 -0.98 6.40 -12.74
CA ILE A 241 -0.15 6.31 -13.96
C ILE A 241 -0.20 7.62 -14.76
N LYS A 242 -1.28 8.41 -14.59
CA LYS A 242 -1.51 9.72 -15.23
C LYS A 242 -0.39 10.75 -15.07
N GLN A 243 0.41 10.67 -14.01
CA GLN A 243 1.42 11.68 -13.71
C GLN A 243 2.78 11.44 -14.40
N LEU A 244 2.96 10.28 -15.05
CA LEU A 244 4.17 9.93 -15.80
C LEU A 244 4.02 10.10 -17.32
N GLY A 245 2.78 10.15 -17.81
CA GLY A 245 2.51 10.58 -19.17
C GLY A 245 2.80 12.07 -19.26
N SER A 246 3.95 12.45 -19.85
CA SER A 246 4.30 13.83 -20.18
C SER A 246 3.07 14.57 -20.70
N ASP A 247 2.63 15.58 -19.96
CA ASP A 247 1.47 16.39 -20.28
C ASP A 247 1.53 16.83 -21.76
N PRO A 248 0.56 16.45 -22.61
CA PRO A 248 0.40 17.05 -23.94
C PRO A 248 0.19 18.58 -23.86
N ILE A 249 -0.15 19.10 -22.68
CA ILE A 249 -0.22 20.53 -22.39
C ILE A 249 1.18 21.15 -22.23
N GLU A 250 2.17 20.40 -21.73
CA GLU A 250 3.55 20.89 -21.63
C GLU A 250 4.23 20.91 -23.00
N LYS A 251 3.96 19.91 -23.86
CA LYS A 251 4.41 19.92 -25.25
C LYS A 251 3.65 20.90 -26.16
N ALA A 252 2.42 21.28 -25.84
CA ALA A 252 1.78 22.45 -26.45
C ALA A 252 2.43 23.78 -26.00
N GLY A 253 3.19 23.77 -24.89
CA GLY A 253 4.02 24.89 -24.43
C GLY A 253 5.36 25.02 -25.17
N ALA A 254 5.86 23.95 -25.79
CA ALA A 254 7.14 23.94 -26.51
C ALA A 254 7.06 24.51 -27.95
N GLY A 255 5.93 25.14 -28.30
CA GLY A 255 5.75 26.02 -29.45
C GLY A 255 5.36 27.45 -29.07
N GLY A 256 5.53 27.86 -27.81
CA GLY A 256 5.32 29.24 -27.37
C GLY A 256 3.91 29.52 -26.84
N GLY A 257 3.66 29.09 -25.61
CA GLY A 257 2.63 29.68 -24.75
C GLY A 257 1.46 28.76 -24.45
N ALA A 258 1.32 28.40 -23.17
CA ALA A 258 0.07 27.89 -22.59
C ALA A 258 -1.12 28.66 -23.17
N LEU A 259 -2.18 27.97 -23.63
CA LEU A 259 -3.42 28.59 -24.11
C LEU A 259 -3.86 29.69 -23.14
N ARG A 260 -3.56 30.95 -23.48
CA ARG A 260 -3.94 32.12 -22.69
C ARG A 260 -5.31 32.56 -23.19
N LYS A 261 -6.18 33.00 -22.28
CA LYS A 261 -7.38 33.76 -22.65
C LYS A 261 -6.93 34.93 -23.55
N ASN A 262 -7.66 35.20 -24.63
CA ASN A 262 -7.31 36.10 -25.74
C ASN A 262 -6.26 35.61 -26.77
N GLN A 263 -5.85 34.34 -26.77
CA GLN A 263 -5.02 33.83 -27.87
C GLN A 263 -5.87 33.50 -29.11
N VAL A 264 -5.35 33.86 -30.30
CA VAL A 264 -5.92 33.45 -31.59
C VAL A 264 -5.44 32.04 -31.89
N VAL A 265 -6.38 31.13 -32.12
CA VAL A 265 -6.10 29.73 -32.46
C VAL A 265 -6.82 29.37 -33.76
N THR A 266 -6.13 28.67 -34.64
CA THR A 266 -6.73 28.09 -35.85
C THR A 266 -7.38 26.76 -35.46
N ALA A 267 -8.69 26.68 -35.67
CA ALA A 267 -9.49 25.48 -35.41
C ALA A 267 -10.12 24.97 -36.71
N THR A 268 -10.27 23.65 -36.82
CA THR A 268 -10.92 22.99 -37.96
C THR A 268 -12.35 22.64 -37.58
N VAL A 269 -13.32 23.02 -38.41
CA VAL A 269 -14.74 22.72 -38.17
C VAL A 269 -15.01 21.22 -38.29
N THR A 270 -15.46 20.60 -37.20
CA THR A 270 -15.85 19.17 -37.19
C THR A 270 -17.34 19.01 -37.42
N GLU A 271 -18.17 19.84 -36.78
CA GLU A 271 -19.63 19.73 -36.90
C GLU A 271 -20.32 21.10 -36.81
N VAL A 272 -21.39 21.27 -37.57
CA VAL A 272 -22.17 22.51 -37.66
C VAL A 272 -23.57 22.21 -37.16
N ASN A 273 -23.98 22.86 -36.07
CA ASN A 273 -25.30 22.73 -35.46
C ASN A 273 -26.04 24.08 -35.52
N ASP A 274 -27.38 24.05 -35.43
CA ASP A 274 -28.22 25.28 -35.49
C ASP A 274 -27.91 26.30 -34.38
N GLY A 275 -27.34 25.83 -33.26
CA GLY A 275 -26.94 26.65 -32.12
C GLY A 275 -25.47 27.12 -32.12
N GLY A 276 -24.63 26.60 -33.00
CA GLY A 276 -23.18 26.87 -33.01
C GLY A 276 -22.36 25.82 -33.76
N ILE A 277 -21.05 26.02 -33.83
CA ILE A 277 -20.12 25.16 -34.56
C ILE A 277 -19.18 24.49 -33.56
N GLU A 278 -19.03 23.17 -33.67
CA GLU A 278 -17.98 22.43 -32.99
C GLU A 278 -16.72 22.42 -33.87
N VAL A 279 -15.61 22.85 -33.27
CA VAL A 279 -14.31 22.96 -33.94
C VAL A 279 -13.25 22.24 -33.12
N SER A 280 -12.35 21.55 -33.82
CA SER A 280 -11.18 20.92 -33.22
C SER A 280 -9.95 21.79 -33.44
N LEU A 281 -9.24 22.15 -32.36
CA LEU A 281 -7.93 22.77 -32.49
C LEU A 281 -6.91 21.73 -32.96
N ALA A 282 -5.78 22.20 -33.50
CA ALA A 282 -4.65 21.34 -33.87
C ALA A 282 -4.10 20.52 -32.68
N ASP A 283 -4.35 20.95 -31.44
CA ASP A 283 -3.91 20.29 -30.21
C ASP A 283 -4.87 19.17 -29.72
N GLY A 284 -5.85 18.76 -30.54
CA GLY A 284 -6.82 17.69 -30.21
C GLY A 284 -7.93 18.11 -29.23
N VAL A 285 -8.00 19.40 -28.87
CA VAL A 285 -9.03 19.95 -27.98
C VAL A 285 -10.31 20.26 -28.75
N LYS A 286 -11.42 19.62 -28.37
CA LYS A 286 -12.77 19.93 -28.89
C LYS A 286 -13.28 21.24 -28.28
N SER A 287 -13.70 22.16 -29.14
CA SER A 287 -14.13 23.51 -28.77
C SER A 287 -15.46 23.83 -29.41
N PHE A 288 -16.23 24.70 -28.76
CA PHE A 288 -17.55 25.08 -29.25
C PHE A 288 -17.63 26.59 -29.46
N ILE A 289 -18.01 27.00 -30.67
CA ILE A 289 -18.28 28.39 -31.04
C ILE A 289 -19.79 28.58 -31.06
N ARG A 290 -20.32 29.50 -30.23
CA ARG A 290 -21.76 29.80 -30.21
C ARG A 290 -22.14 30.63 -31.43
N ARG A 291 -23.40 30.52 -31.88
CA ARG A 291 -23.93 31.35 -32.98
C ARG A 291 -23.74 32.86 -32.78
N ALA A 292 -23.84 33.35 -31.54
CA ALA A 292 -23.64 34.76 -31.20
C ALA A 292 -22.17 35.24 -31.35
N ASP A 293 -21.24 34.30 -31.43
CA ASP A 293 -19.80 34.50 -31.46
C ASP A 293 -19.19 34.23 -32.85
N LEU A 294 -20.03 33.85 -33.83
CA LEU A 294 -19.63 33.57 -35.22
C LEU A 294 -19.27 34.83 -36.02
N ALA A 295 -20.00 35.93 -35.78
CA ALA A 295 -19.84 37.17 -36.54
C ALA A 295 -20.34 38.40 -35.76
N ARG A 296 -19.77 39.57 -36.05
CA ARG A 296 -20.18 40.87 -35.50
C ARG A 296 -21.61 41.25 -35.87
N ASP A 297 -21.98 41.03 -37.12
CA ASP A 297 -23.29 41.39 -37.67
C ASP A 297 -24.31 40.28 -37.50
N ARG A 298 -25.51 40.65 -37.01
CA ARG A 298 -26.61 39.70 -36.73
C ARG A 298 -27.09 38.93 -37.96
N ASN A 299 -26.85 39.47 -39.17
CA ASN A 299 -27.19 38.82 -40.44
C ASN A 299 -26.18 37.75 -40.88
N ASP A 300 -24.92 37.85 -40.42
CA ASP A 300 -23.82 36.93 -40.78
C ASP A 300 -23.56 35.84 -39.72
N GLN A 301 -24.37 35.79 -38.67
CA GLN A 301 -24.38 34.74 -37.64
C GLN A 301 -25.05 33.45 -38.13
N ARG A 302 -24.76 33.02 -39.36
CA ARG A 302 -25.29 31.78 -39.95
C ARG A 302 -24.24 30.67 -39.85
N PRO A 303 -24.51 29.58 -39.10
CA PRO A 303 -23.63 28.41 -39.05
C PRO A 303 -23.40 27.78 -40.44
N GLU A 304 -24.39 27.90 -41.33
CA GLU A 304 -24.37 27.39 -42.72
C GLU A 304 -23.27 28.00 -43.61
N ARG A 305 -22.60 29.08 -43.18
CA ARG A 305 -21.47 29.68 -43.90
C ARG A 305 -20.21 28.82 -43.83
N PHE A 306 -20.11 27.94 -42.85
CA PHE A 306 -18.92 27.12 -42.59
C PHE A 306 -19.20 25.67 -42.97
N GLY A 307 -18.34 25.08 -43.80
CA GLY A 307 -18.39 23.67 -44.16
C GLY A 307 -17.64 22.80 -43.15
N LYS A 308 -17.99 21.51 -43.09
CA LYS A 308 -17.20 20.51 -42.34
C LYS A 308 -15.80 20.44 -42.95
N GLY A 309 -14.77 20.73 -42.17
CA GLY A 309 -13.36 20.76 -42.60
C GLY A 309 -12.78 22.16 -42.83
N ASP A 310 -13.56 23.22 -42.72
CA ASP A 310 -13.05 24.58 -42.88
C ASP A 310 -12.15 24.99 -41.71
N LYS A 311 -11.08 25.72 -42.02
CA LYS A 311 -10.18 26.30 -41.01
C LYS A 311 -10.68 27.69 -40.64
N VAL A 312 -10.95 27.90 -39.36
CA VAL A 312 -11.40 29.17 -38.80
C VAL A 312 -10.42 29.59 -37.72
N ASP A 313 -9.94 30.83 -37.75
CA ASP A 313 -9.19 31.37 -36.61
C ASP A 313 -10.14 32.11 -35.68
N ALA A 314 -10.15 31.68 -34.42
CA ALA A 314 -11.02 32.21 -33.39
C ALA A 314 -10.22 32.51 -32.14
N LEU A 315 -10.71 33.47 -31.34
CA LEU A 315 -10.06 33.90 -30.12
C LEU A 315 -10.63 33.15 -28.91
N VAL A 316 -9.75 32.69 -28.01
CA VAL A 316 -10.13 31.97 -26.78
C VAL A 316 -10.75 32.92 -25.77
N THR A 317 -12.06 32.81 -25.56
CA THR A 317 -12.80 33.66 -24.60
C THR A 317 -12.83 33.07 -23.20
N SER A 318 -13.09 31.77 -23.09
CA SER A 318 -13.17 31.07 -21.82
C SER A 318 -12.61 29.66 -21.94
N ILE A 319 -11.90 29.23 -20.90
CA ILE A 319 -11.32 27.90 -20.76
C ILE A 319 -11.97 27.29 -19.52
N ASP A 320 -12.81 26.29 -19.71
CA ASP A 320 -13.33 25.49 -18.61
C ASP A 320 -12.38 24.33 -18.34
N LYS A 321 -11.61 24.44 -17.25
CA LYS A 321 -10.63 23.44 -16.84
C LYS A 321 -11.28 22.12 -16.39
N ALA A 322 -12.55 22.15 -15.97
CA ALA A 322 -13.24 20.97 -15.45
C ALA A 322 -13.81 20.09 -16.57
N SER A 323 -14.40 20.71 -17.60
CA SER A 323 -15.03 19.97 -18.71
C SER A 323 -14.15 19.85 -19.95
N ARG A 324 -12.92 20.41 -19.93
CA ARG A 324 -12.02 20.48 -21.10
C ARG A 324 -12.67 21.12 -22.34
N LYS A 325 -13.63 22.02 -22.12
CA LYS A 325 -14.30 22.76 -23.20
C LYS A 325 -13.71 24.14 -23.28
N VAL A 326 -13.25 24.51 -24.47
CA VAL A 326 -12.81 25.87 -24.76
C VAL A 326 -13.90 26.56 -25.57
N SER A 327 -14.29 27.75 -25.13
CA SER A 327 -15.23 28.61 -25.87
C SER A 327 -14.41 29.56 -26.74
N LEU A 328 -14.62 29.45 -28.04
CA LEU A 328 -13.95 30.25 -29.06
C LEU A 328 -14.92 31.28 -29.63
N SER A 329 -14.43 32.47 -29.97
CA SER A 329 -15.22 33.54 -30.58
C SER A 329 -14.47 34.21 -31.72
N ILE A 330 -15.08 34.22 -32.91
CA ILE A 330 -14.57 34.88 -34.12
C ILE A 330 -14.83 36.39 -34.00
N LYS A 331 -15.99 36.78 -33.44
CA LYS A 331 -16.32 38.17 -33.14
C LYS A 331 -15.29 38.85 -32.23
N ALA A 332 -14.79 38.12 -31.22
CA ALA A 332 -13.79 38.68 -30.30
C ALA A 332 -12.44 38.93 -30.98
N ARG A 333 -12.07 38.14 -32.00
CA ARG A 333 -10.88 38.38 -32.85
C ARG A 333 -11.03 39.65 -33.68
N GLU A 334 -12.16 39.82 -34.38
CA GLU A 334 -12.40 41.00 -35.22
C GLU A 334 -12.36 42.29 -34.39
N ILE A 335 -12.93 42.26 -33.19
CA ILE A 335 -12.92 43.40 -32.27
C ILE A 335 -11.50 43.68 -31.73
N SER A 336 -10.69 42.64 -31.47
CA SER A 336 -9.30 42.85 -31.04
C SER A 336 -8.43 43.41 -32.16
N GLU A 337 -8.55 42.88 -33.39
CA GLU A 337 -7.81 43.39 -34.55
C GLU A 337 -8.20 44.84 -34.84
N GLU A 338 -9.49 45.19 -34.79
CA GLU A 338 -9.94 46.57 -35.01
C GLU A 338 -9.51 47.51 -33.87
N LYS A 339 -9.52 47.05 -32.61
CA LYS A 339 -9.03 47.85 -31.48
C LYS A 339 -7.52 48.08 -31.55
N GLU A 340 -6.74 47.09 -31.97
CA GLU A 340 -5.29 47.25 -32.22
C GLU A 340 -5.03 48.12 -33.43
N ALA A 341 -5.80 47.99 -34.50
CA ALA A 341 -5.71 48.86 -35.67
C ALA A 341 -6.08 50.32 -35.33
N VAL A 342 -7.13 50.56 -34.53
CA VAL A 342 -7.51 51.89 -34.04
C VAL A 342 -6.47 52.44 -33.06
N ALA A 343 -5.78 51.59 -32.29
CA ALA A 343 -4.68 52.03 -31.43
C ALA A 343 -3.41 52.38 -32.23
N GLN A 344 -3.10 51.65 -33.30
CA GLN A 344 -1.95 51.93 -34.18
C GLN A 344 -2.19 53.08 -35.16
N PHE A 345 -3.41 53.20 -35.72
CA PHE A 345 -3.78 54.26 -36.66
C PHE A 345 -4.43 55.48 -35.98
N GLY A 346 -4.85 55.38 -34.72
CA GLY A 346 -5.40 56.50 -33.94
C GLY A 346 -4.34 57.44 -33.36
N SER A 347 -3.05 57.14 -33.53
CA SER A 347 -1.95 58.01 -33.14
C SER A 347 -1.37 58.83 -34.30
N SER A 348 -2.20 59.27 -35.24
CA SER A 348 -1.82 60.25 -36.27
C SER A 348 -3.02 61.10 -36.71
N ASP A 349 -3.16 62.24 -36.03
CA ASP A 349 -3.66 63.49 -36.61
C ASP A 349 -5.17 63.65 -36.89
N SER A 350 -6.06 63.32 -35.95
CA SER A 350 -7.47 63.78 -36.05
C SER A 350 -8.18 63.80 -34.69
N GLY A 351 -8.29 64.98 -34.09
CA GLY A 351 -9.22 65.23 -32.98
C GLY A 351 -8.64 65.97 -31.78
N ALA A 352 -7.81 67.00 -31.99
CA ALA A 352 -7.56 67.98 -30.94
C ALA A 352 -8.90 68.66 -30.59
N SER A 353 -9.46 68.30 -29.43
CA SER A 353 -10.67 68.92 -28.93
C SER A 353 -10.40 70.41 -28.67
N LEU A 354 -11.35 71.27 -29.03
CA LEU A 354 -11.28 72.71 -28.79
C LEU A 354 -11.04 73.08 -27.30
N GLY A 355 -11.22 72.12 -26.38
CA GLY A 355 -10.99 72.25 -24.95
C GLY A 355 -9.51 72.26 -24.54
N ASP A 356 -8.64 71.55 -25.25
CA ASP A 356 -7.23 71.42 -24.87
C ASP A 356 -6.41 72.68 -25.23
N ILE A 357 -6.80 73.38 -26.30
CA ILE A 357 -6.19 74.65 -26.71
C ILE A 357 -6.60 75.80 -25.76
N LEU A 358 -7.85 75.80 -25.27
CA LEU A 358 -8.33 76.82 -24.32
C LEU A 358 -7.73 76.62 -22.92
N GLY A 359 -7.59 75.36 -22.47
CA GLY A 359 -6.98 75.03 -21.18
C GLY A 359 -5.49 75.41 -21.10
N ALA A 360 -4.76 75.26 -22.20
CA ALA A 360 -3.35 75.63 -22.28
C ALA A 360 -3.13 77.16 -22.29
N ALA A 361 -4.05 77.94 -22.89
CA ALA A 361 -3.97 79.40 -22.91
C ALA A 361 -4.31 80.06 -21.57
N LEU A 362 -5.23 79.47 -20.79
CA LEU A 362 -5.57 79.95 -19.44
C LEU A 362 -4.47 79.65 -18.40
N LYS A 363 -3.76 78.53 -18.53
CA LYS A 363 -2.64 78.17 -17.62
C LYS A 363 -1.40 79.06 -17.78
N LYS A 364 -1.25 79.73 -18.92
CA LYS A 364 -0.12 80.64 -19.20
C LYS A 364 -0.33 82.07 -18.66
N LYS A 365 -1.54 82.43 -18.22
CA LYS A 365 -1.85 83.78 -17.72
C LYS A 365 -1.88 83.90 -16.19
N THR A 366 -1.65 82.80 -15.47
CA THR A 366 -1.68 82.74 -14.00
C THR A 366 -0.32 82.35 -13.40
N LYS A 367 0.79 82.66 -14.08
CA LYS A 367 2.13 82.48 -13.52
C LYS A 367 2.96 83.74 -13.69
#